data_AF-A0AA35KK04-F1
#
_entry.id   AF-A0AA35KK04-F1
#
_cell.length_a   1.000
_cell.length_b   1.000
_cell.length_c   1.000
_cell.angle_alpha   90.00
_cell.angle_beta   90.00
_cell.angle_gamma   90.00
#
_symmetry.space_group_name_H-M   'P 1'
#
loop_
_entity.id
_entity.type
_entity.pdbx_description
1 polymer ?
#
loop_
_entity_poly.entity_id
_entity_poly.type
_entity_poly.pdbx_seq_one_letter_code
_entity_poly.pdbx_strand_id
1 'polypeptide(L)'
;MRTPSRNEAGLELLMEYYSQLYFLDNRFFPPNKNLGIFFHWYDSLTGVPSHQRALAFEKGSVLFNIGALHTQIGARQDRTTLQGVDCAIEAFQKASGAFNYLKENFSNAPSLDMSAASLNMLVRLMIAQVQECVFEKVILLGAQSDFLACLQLAQEAARVEEVYSLVYQTMTQPHVKDYVPFSWTTMVHVKSEHFKALSHCYAAMALCDCPPASDADLPEHEKAFLQFHVTPPQGPDVRLLLQDQEERRKLGKAHLRKAIMRHEEAMRIHSLCKILRKMDILQEVLCFAHKRSLGKYSEIDHEEDFFETADAPDIHPKTHQRPEIKSPNFSKVKVTDIFHRLGPLSVFSAKNKWLPPRTVRLVRGENGFGFTLRGDSPVLIAGVIAGGCAADAGLKEGDYIVSINGKDCKWSKHAEVVQLLKVAGDEGADVGVITLQYSEGQSVVDKKSSAMGPGVAGGGSSSGLLKSNKENCRKTVMQSKGASSLLAWGKRSKRSKSSSSSYSLPFSAMGDNELAC
;
A
#
# COMPACT_ATOMS: atom_id res chain seq x y z
N MET A 1 15.74 -21.45 -10.84
CA MET A 1 14.54 -20.78 -10.32
C MET A 1 15.00 -19.76 -9.27
N ARG A 2 14.75 -18.45 -9.45
CA ARG A 2 15.16 -17.44 -8.45
C ARG A 2 14.06 -17.36 -7.39
N THR A 3 14.34 -17.85 -6.19
CA THR A 3 13.43 -17.75 -5.04
C THR A 3 13.82 -16.51 -4.23
N PRO A 4 12.89 -15.61 -3.88
CA PRO A 4 13.21 -14.42 -3.09
C PRO A 4 13.72 -14.81 -1.71
N SER A 5 14.87 -14.25 -1.32
CA SER A 5 15.41 -14.36 0.03
C SER A 5 14.56 -13.53 1.01
N ARG A 6 14.56 -13.90 2.29
CA ARG A 6 13.77 -13.21 3.33
C ARG A 6 14.48 -11.94 3.86
N ASN A 7 14.88 -11.05 2.97
CA ASN A 7 15.63 -9.82 3.23
C ASN A 7 15.42 -8.78 2.09
N GLU A 8 16.14 -7.65 2.14
CA GLU A 8 16.03 -6.57 1.13
C GLU A 8 16.33 -7.05 -0.30
N ALA A 9 17.28 -7.96 -0.49
CA ALA A 9 17.58 -8.51 -1.82
C ALA A 9 16.39 -9.29 -2.42
N GLY A 10 15.57 -9.93 -1.58
CA GLY A 10 14.33 -10.57 -2.01
C GLY A 10 13.25 -9.56 -2.39
N LEU A 11 13.18 -8.43 -1.69
CA LEU A 11 12.28 -7.33 -2.07
C LEU A 11 12.68 -6.73 -3.41
N GLU A 12 13.97 -6.48 -3.63
CA GLU A 12 14.48 -6.00 -4.92
C GLU A 12 14.15 -6.96 -6.05
N LEU A 13 14.31 -8.27 -5.84
CA LEU A 13 13.93 -9.29 -6.81
C LEU A 13 12.43 -9.26 -7.16
N LEU A 14 11.56 -9.17 -6.14
CA LEU A 14 10.12 -9.10 -6.36
C LEU A 14 9.71 -7.81 -7.07
N MET A 15 10.33 -6.67 -6.71
CA MET A 15 10.09 -5.37 -7.35
C MET A 15 10.60 -5.36 -8.80
N GLU A 16 11.73 -6.00 -9.07
CA GLU A 16 12.26 -6.19 -10.43
C GLU A 16 11.25 -6.98 -11.28
N TYR A 17 10.80 -8.12 -10.75
CA TYR A 17 9.82 -8.96 -11.43
C TYR A 17 8.48 -8.24 -11.66
N TYR A 18 7.95 -7.57 -10.63
CA TYR A 18 6.72 -6.77 -10.75
C TYR A 18 6.82 -5.72 -11.86
N SER A 19 7.98 -5.06 -11.98
CA SER A 19 8.24 -4.09 -13.04
C SER A 19 8.35 -4.75 -14.42
N GLN A 20 8.92 -5.95 -14.53
CA GLN A 20 8.92 -6.71 -15.78
C GLN A 20 7.50 -7.09 -16.23
N LEU A 21 6.61 -7.43 -15.29
CA LEU A 21 5.21 -7.70 -15.61
C LEU A 21 4.50 -6.50 -16.22
N TYR A 22 4.93 -5.26 -15.95
CA TYR A 22 4.43 -4.08 -16.65
C TYR A 22 4.79 -4.12 -18.14
N PHE A 23 6.05 -4.41 -18.48
CA PHE A 23 6.46 -4.51 -19.89
C PHE A 23 5.76 -5.67 -20.58
N LEU A 24 5.68 -6.83 -19.91
CA LEU A 24 5.00 -8.01 -20.44
C LEU A 24 3.53 -7.72 -20.78
N ASP A 25 2.80 -7.08 -19.86
CA ASP A 25 1.39 -6.69 -20.04
C ASP A 25 1.21 -5.83 -21.29
N ASN A 26 1.98 -4.75 -21.38
CA ASN A 26 1.85 -3.80 -22.46
C ASN A 26 2.29 -4.38 -23.81
N ARG A 27 3.26 -5.32 -23.84
CA ARG A 27 3.77 -5.90 -25.09
C ARG A 27 2.94 -7.05 -25.63
N PHE A 28 2.42 -7.90 -24.75
CA PHE A 28 1.88 -9.20 -25.18
C PHE A 28 0.43 -9.44 -24.79
N PHE A 29 -0.13 -8.71 -23.83
CA PHE A 29 -1.49 -8.96 -23.31
C PHE A 29 -2.50 -7.94 -23.89
N PRO A 30 -3.16 -8.24 -25.03
CA PRO A 30 -4.18 -7.37 -25.59
C PRO A 30 -5.45 -7.37 -24.72
N PRO A 31 -6.12 -6.22 -24.54
CA PRO A 31 -7.29 -6.14 -23.65
C PRO A 31 -8.51 -6.95 -24.10
N ASN A 32 -8.56 -7.33 -25.39
CA ASN A 32 -9.71 -7.98 -26.01
C ASN A 32 -9.44 -9.44 -26.42
N LYS A 33 -8.26 -10.00 -26.12
CA LYS A 33 -7.91 -11.37 -26.51
C LYS A 33 -7.25 -12.09 -25.34
N ASN A 34 -7.71 -13.31 -25.10
CA ASN A 34 -7.13 -14.19 -24.11
C ASN A 34 -6.01 -15.02 -24.76
N LEU A 35 -4.86 -15.09 -24.11
CA LEU A 35 -3.69 -15.83 -24.61
C LEU A 35 -3.70 -17.32 -24.20
N GLY A 36 -4.68 -17.76 -23.41
CA GLY A 36 -4.75 -19.15 -22.91
C GLY A 36 -3.74 -19.48 -21.82
N ILE A 37 -3.05 -18.48 -21.26
CA ILE A 37 -2.09 -18.64 -20.16
C ILE A 37 -2.85 -18.59 -18.83
N PHE A 38 -2.55 -19.52 -17.93
CA PHE A 38 -3.08 -19.56 -16.58
C PHE A 38 -1.97 -19.26 -15.56
N PHE A 39 -2.24 -18.36 -14.64
CA PHE A 39 -1.42 -18.05 -13.48
C PHE A 39 -1.97 -18.80 -12.28
N HIS A 40 -1.13 -19.58 -11.60
CA HIS A 40 -1.51 -20.42 -10.47
C HIS A 40 -0.86 -19.89 -9.20
N TRP A 41 -1.68 -19.64 -8.18
CA TRP A 41 -1.24 -19.22 -6.85
C TRP A 41 -2.01 -19.96 -5.78
N TYR A 42 -1.45 -19.99 -4.57
CA TYR A 42 -2.11 -20.57 -3.41
C TYR A 42 -2.53 -19.44 -2.49
N ASP A 43 -3.77 -19.50 -2.02
CA ASP A 43 -4.27 -18.59 -1.00
C ASP A 43 -3.42 -18.73 0.27
N SER A 44 -2.85 -17.61 0.71
CA SER A 44 -1.87 -17.57 1.80
C SER A 44 -2.44 -17.87 3.19
N LEU A 45 -3.78 -17.80 3.36
CA LEU A 45 -4.44 -18.04 4.64
C LEU A 45 -4.96 -19.49 4.72
N THR A 46 -5.51 -20.01 3.63
CA THR A 46 -6.19 -21.31 3.57
C THR A 46 -5.41 -22.40 2.86
N GLY A 47 -4.41 -22.04 2.04
CA GLY A 47 -3.66 -22.96 1.19
C GLY A 47 -4.42 -23.45 -0.04
N VAL A 48 -5.63 -22.96 -0.28
CA VAL A 48 -6.46 -23.38 -1.43
C VAL A 48 -5.83 -22.86 -2.73
N PRO A 49 -5.64 -23.72 -3.75
CA PRO A 49 -5.13 -23.28 -5.04
C PRO A 49 -6.16 -22.43 -5.79
N SER A 50 -5.72 -21.32 -6.37
CA SER A 50 -6.48 -20.45 -7.26
C SER A 50 -5.73 -20.28 -8.57
N HIS A 51 -6.48 -20.22 -9.68
CA HIS A 51 -5.89 -20.01 -11.00
C HIS A 51 -6.72 -19.04 -11.82
N GLN A 52 -6.04 -18.13 -12.53
CA GLN A 52 -6.70 -17.15 -13.39
C GLN A 52 -5.91 -16.90 -14.67
N ARG A 53 -6.61 -16.44 -15.71
CA ARG A 53 -6.00 -16.05 -16.98
C ARG A 53 -5.56 -14.59 -17.03
N ALA A 54 -5.91 -13.81 -16.01
CA ALA A 54 -5.60 -12.40 -15.96
C ALA A 54 -4.19 -12.18 -15.41
N LEU A 55 -3.34 -11.47 -16.16
CA LEU A 55 -2.01 -11.05 -15.68
C LEU A 55 -2.09 -10.16 -14.42
N ALA A 56 -3.23 -9.48 -14.22
CA ALA A 56 -3.50 -8.77 -12.98
C ALA A 56 -3.43 -9.69 -11.76
N PHE A 57 -3.82 -10.97 -11.87
CA PHE A 57 -3.69 -11.92 -10.77
C PHE A 57 -2.22 -12.12 -10.38
N GLU A 58 -1.34 -12.36 -11.37
CA GLU A 58 0.11 -12.48 -11.15
C GLU A 58 0.68 -11.22 -10.48
N LYS A 59 0.35 -10.03 -11.00
CA LYS A 59 0.79 -8.75 -10.43
C LYS A 59 0.32 -8.59 -8.99
N GLY A 60 -0.94 -8.93 -8.71
CA GLY A 60 -1.53 -8.86 -7.38
C GLY A 60 -0.83 -9.78 -6.39
N SER A 61 -0.61 -11.04 -6.77
CA SER A 61 0.10 -12.03 -5.94
C SER A 61 1.55 -11.65 -5.63
N VAL A 62 2.28 -11.12 -6.63
CA VAL A 62 3.64 -10.60 -6.41
C VAL A 62 3.64 -9.43 -5.44
N LEU A 63 2.69 -8.50 -5.58
CA LEU A 63 2.55 -7.36 -4.67
C LEU A 63 2.16 -7.79 -3.25
N PHE A 64 1.28 -8.79 -3.12
CA PHE A 64 0.96 -9.40 -1.83
C PHE A 64 2.23 -9.96 -1.18
N ASN A 65 3.08 -10.65 -1.94
CA ASN A 65 4.35 -11.19 -1.44
C ASN A 65 5.37 -10.10 -1.07
N ILE A 66 5.38 -8.95 -1.74
CA ILE A 66 6.16 -7.79 -1.31
C ILE A 66 5.71 -7.32 0.08
N GLY A 67 4.39 -7.20 0.30
CA GLY A 67 3.82 -6.89 1.61
C GLY A 67 4.18 -7.95 2.66
N ALA A 68 4.00 -9.23 2.35
CA ALA A 68 4.32 -10.35 3.23
C ALA A 68 5.81 -10.49 3.55
N LEU A 69 6.71 -10.07 2.65
CA LEU A 69 8.13 -10.06 2.92
C LEU A 69 8.51 -8.89 3.85
N HIS A 70 7.88 -7.73 3.70
CA HIS A 70 8.02 -6.63 4.65
C HIS A 70 7.57 -7.03 6.07
N THR A 71 6.48 -7.79 6.23
CA THR A 71 6.06 -8.28 7.57
C THR A 71 7.12 -9.17 8.21
N GLN A 72 7.74 -10.06 7.42
CA GLN A 72 8.79 -10.95 7.89
C GLN A 72 10.07 -10.19 8.27
N ILE A 73 10.43 -9.16 7.52
CA ILE A 73 11.59 -8.30 7.85
C ILE A 73 11.33 -7.56 9.15
N GLY A 74 10.14 -6.97 9.34
CA GLY A 74 9.76 -6.28 10.56
C GLY A 74 9.76 -7.19 11.79
N ALA A 75 9.17 -8.38 11.67
CA ALA A 75 9.10 -9.36 12.75
C ALA A 75 10.46 -9.96 13.16
N ARG A 76 11.51 -9.78 12.34
CA ARG A 76 12.87 -10.27 12.61
C ARG A 76 13.81 -9.22 13.19
N GLN A 77 13.38 -7.97 13.33
CA GLN A 77 14.21 -6.93 13.91
C GLN A 77 14.44 -7.15 15.40
N ASP A 78 15.59 -6.74 15.91
CA ASP A 78 15.87 -6.70 17.34
C ASP A 78 15.23 -5.47 17.98
N ARG A 79 14.04 -5.66 18.54
CA ARG A 79 13.24 -4.61 19.17
C ARG A 79 13.69 -4.23 20.58
N THR A 80 14.83 -4.75 21.06
CA THR A 80 15.48 -4.26 22.28
C THR A 80 16.32 -3.00 22.04
N THR A 81 16.56 -2.65 20.77
CA THR A 81 17.35 -1.48 20.37
C THR A 81 16.47 -0.45 19.66
N LEU A 82 16.78 0.85 19.82
CA LEU A 82 16.05 1.93 19.13
C LEU A 82 16.10 1.77 17.60
N GLN A 83 17.27 1.39 17.08
CA GLN A 83 17.44 1.17 15.63
C GLN A 83 16.57 0.01 15.13
N GLY A 84 16.54 -1.12 15.84
CA GLY A 84 15.73 -2.27 15.43
C GLY A 84 14.22 -1.97 15.51
N VAL A 85 13.78 -1.21 16.51
CA VAL A 85 12.40 -0.73 16.60
C VAL A 85 12.06 0.19 15.42
N ASP A 86 12.92 1.15 15.07
CA ASP A 86 12.69 2.04 13.92
C ASP A 86 12.63 1.27 12.59
N CYS A 87 13.53 0.29 12.40
CA CYS A 87 13.48 -0.61 11.25
C CYS A 87 12.18 -1.44 11.20
N ALA A 88 11.68 -1.91 12.36
CA ALA A 88 10.43 -2.67 12.44
C ALA A 88 9.22 -1.81 12.07
N ILE A 89 9.16 -0.58 12.60
CA ILE A 89 8.15 0.42 12.24
C ILE A 89 8.16 0.65 10.74
N GLU A 90 9.33 0.93 10.14
CA GLU A 90 9.41 1.20 8.71
C GLU A 90 8.95 0.00 7.87
N ALA A 91 9.34 -1.22 8.25
CA ALA A 91 8.95 -2.44 7.56
C ALA A 91 7.42 -2.69 7.62
N PHE A 92 6.80 -2.60 8.80
CA PHE A 92 5.36 -2.79 8.93
C PHE A 92 4.55 -1.68 8.25
N GLN A 93 5.03 -0.44 8.23
CA GLN A 93 4.42 0.66 7.45
C GLN A 93 4.48 0.42 5.94
N LYS A 94 5.57 -0.16 5.42
CA LYS A 94 5.67 -0.56 4.01
C LYS A 94 4.77 -1.76 3.70
N ALA A 95 4.66 -2.71 4.61
CA ALA A 95 3.73 -3.84 4.47
C ALA A 95 2.27 -3.37 4.40
N SER A 96 1.85 -2.49 5.31
CA SER A 96 0.51 -1.91 5.30
C SER A 96 0.23 -1.13 4.01
N GLY A 97 1.23 -0.41 3.49
CA GLY A 97 1.15 0.26 2.19
C GLY A 97 0.98 -0.67 1.01
N ALA A 98 1.71 -1.79 0.97
CA ALA A 98 1.56 -2.79 -0.09
C ALA A 98 0.16 -3.42 -0.10
N PHE A 99 -0.34 -3.83 1.07
CA PHE A 99 -1.70 -4.39 1.19
C PHE A 99 -2.80 -3.36 0.89
N ASN A 100 -2.61 -2.11 1.32
CA ASN A 100 -3.57 -1.04 1.03
C ASN A 100 -3.60 -0.69 -0.47
N TYR A 101 -2.42 -0.64 -1.11
CA TYR A 101 -2.34 -0.43 -2.56
C TYR A 101 -3.05 -1.57 -3.31
N LEU A 102 -2.85 -2.82 -2.90
CA LEU A 102 -3.53 -3.97 -3.49
C LEU A 102 -5.06 -3.83 -3.35
N LYS A 103 -5.55 -3.47 -2.15
CA LYS A 103 -6.98 -3.25 -1.88
C LYS A 103 -7.61 -2.17 -2.76
N GLU A 104 -6.89 -1.07 -3.02
CA GLU A 104 -7.40 0.06 -3.80
C GLU A 104 -7.36 -0.16 -5.32
N ASN A 105 -6.40 -0.96 -5.80
CA ASN A 105 -6.15 -1.10 -7.24
C ASN A 105 -6.67 -2.42 -7.84
N PHE A 106 -7.06 -3.40 -7.00
CA PHE A 106 -7.49 -4.73 -7.44
C PHE A 106 -8.92 -5.02 -6.99
N SER A 107 -9.90 -4.45 -7.70
CA SER A 107 -11.32 -4.49 -7.34
C SER A 107 -11.97 -5.88 -7.44
N ASN A 108 -11.43 -6.76 -8.29
CA ASN A 108 -11.89 -8.13 -8.45
C ASN A 108 -10.90 -9.05 -7.75
N ALA A 109 -11.17 -9.32 -6.47
CA ALA A 109 -10.32 -10.15 -5.64
C ALA A 109 -10.19 -11.55 -6.24
N PRO A 110 -8.96 -12.01 -6.54
CA PRO A 110 -8.76 -13.26 -7.24
C PRO A 110 -8.73 -14.50 -6.35
N SER A 111 -8.59 -14.28 -5.04
CA SER A 111 -8.57 -15.26 -3.96
C SER A 111 -9.04 -14.56 -2.67
N LEU A 112 -9.31 -15.33 -1.62
CA LEU A 112 -9.94 -14.83 -0.41
C LEU A 112 -8.97 -14.01 0.45
N ASP A 113 -7.70 -14.39 0.48
CA ASP A 113 -6.61 -13.63 1.10
C ASP A 113 -6.43 -12.22 0.49
N MET A 114 -6.73 -12.06 -0.79
CA MET A 114 -6.74 -10.78 -1.52
C MET A 114 -8.11 -10.09 -1.54
N SER A 115 -9.11 -10.60 -0.82
CA SER A 115 -10.40 -9.91 -0.68
C SER A 115 -10.22 -8.56 0.00
N ALA A 116 -11.09 -7.59 -0.32
CA ALA A 116 -11.03 -6.26 0.29
C ALA A 116 -11.09 -6.32 1.83
N ALA A 117 -11.83 -7.29 2.38
CA ALA A 117 -11.94 -7.48 3.81
C ALA A 117 -10.68 -8.09 4.43
N SER A 118 -10.11 -9.14 3.82
CA SER A 118 -8.83 -9.73 4.25
C SER A 118 -7.69 -8.73 4.19
N LEU A 119 -7.61 -7.94 3.11
CA LEU A 119 -6.60 -6.89 2.98
C LEU A 119 -6.81 -5.76 3.99
N ASN A 120 -8.06 -5.35 4.27
CA ASN A 120 -8.33 -4.40 5.34
C ASN A 120 -7.92 -4.95 6.72
N MET A 121 -8.15 -6.24 6.99
CA MET A 121 -7.69 -6.90 8.20
C MET A 121 -6.16 -6.89 8.30
N LEU A 122 -5.45 -7.28 7.24
CA LEU A 122 -3.98 -7.28 7.20
C LEU A 122 -3.40 -5.87 7.38
N VAL A 123 -3.99 -4.86 6.73
CA VAL A 123 -3.59 -3.45 6.92
C VAL A 123 -3.74 -3.05 8.39
N ARG A 124 -4.88 -3.34 9.03
CA ARG A 124 -5.11 -3.03 10.45
C ARG A 124 -4.13 -3.77 11.35
N LEU A 125 -3.85 -5.03 11.06
CA LEU A 125 -2.88 -5.83 11.83
C LEU A 125 -1.47 -5.21 11.75
N MET A 126 -1.05 -4.75 10.57
CA MET A 126 0.24 -4.06 10.41
C MET A 126 0.27 -2.73 11.17
N ILE A 127 -0.81 -1.94 11.13
CA ILE A 127 -0.91 -0.70 11.90
C ILE A 127 -0.84 -0.97 13.41
N ALA A 128 -1.48 -2.03 13.90
CA ALA A 128 -1.40 -2.43 15.29
C ALA A 128 0.04 -2.82 15.71
N GLN A 129 0.75 -3.57 14.86
CA GLN A 129 2.17 -3.89 15.10
C GLN A 129 3.09 -2.67 15.04
N VAL A 130 2.80 -1.68 14.18
CA VAL A 130 3.52 -0.39 14.20
C VAL A 130 3.31 0.32 15.54
N GLN A 131 2.07 0.38 16.03
CA GLN A 131 1.77 1.05 17.29
C GLN A 131 2.40 0.33 18.50
N GLU A 132 2.46 -1.00 18.49
CA GLU A 132 3.24 -1.78 19.47
C GLU A 132 4.72 -1.38 19.46
N CYS A 133 5.33 -1.26 18.27
CA CYS A 133 6.72 -0.81 18.14
C CYS A 133 6.91 0.64 18.60
N VAL A 134 5.93 1.52 18.37
CA VAL A 134 5.96 2.91 18.89
C VAL A 134 5.95 2.90 20.42
N PHE A 135 5.13 2.07 21.05
CA PHE A 135 5.13 1.91 22.50
C PHE A 135 6.48 1.38 23.02
N GLU A 136 7.06 0.37 22.38
CA GLU A 136 8.41 -0.14 22.70
C GLU A 136 9.47 0.98 22.57
N LYS A 137 9.37 1.82 21.54
CA LYS A 137 10.25 2.98 21.36
C LYS A 137 10.15 3.96 22.52
N VAL A 138 8.94 4.25 23.00
CA VAL A 138 8.73 5.15 24.15
C VAL A 138 9.35 4.54 25.41
N ILE A 139 9.22 3.23 25.63
CA ILE A 139 9.89 2.53 26.75
C ILE A 139 11.41 2.70 26.65
N LEU A 140 12.01 2.51 25.48
CA LEU A 140 13.46 2.59 25.30
C LEU A 140 14.00 4.02 25.46
N LEU A 141 13.20 5.05 25.15
CA LEU A 141 13.57 6.46 25.32
C LEU A 141 13.31 6.94 26.76
N GLY A 142 12.38 6.32 27.48
CA GLY A 142 11.98 6.70 28.84
C GLY A 142 12.97 6.22 29.89
N ALA A 143 13.98 7.03 30.19
CA ALA A 143 14.97 6.75 31.24
C ALA A 143 14.54 7.20 32.65
N GLN A 144 13.48 8.00 32.80
CA GLN A 144 13.02 8.52 34.09
C GLN A 144 11.57 8.12 34.37
N SER A 145 11.34 7.59 35.57
CA SER A 145 10.02 7.21 36.10
C SER A 145 9.31 8.44 36.69
N ASP A 146 9.13 9.49 35.91
CA ASP A 146 8.34 10.65 36.34
C ASP A 146 6.84 10.45 36.05
N PHE A 147 6.01 11.30 36.64
CA PHE A 147 4.55 11.19 36.57
C PHE A 147 4.04 11.27 35.12
N LEU A 148 4.53 12.24 34.34
CA LEU A 148 4.07 12.48 32.97
C LEU A 148 4.52 11.37 32.02
N ALA A 149 5.73 10.85 32.19
CA ALA A 149 6.24 9.71 31.43
C ALA A 149 5.41 8.44 31.70
N CYS A 150 5.01 8.20 32.95
CA CYS A 150 4.13 7.08 33.29
C CYS A 150 2.72 7.24 32.68
N LEU A 151 2.14 8.46 32.72
CA LEU A 151 0.88 8.73 32.02
C LEU A 151 1.01 8.54 30.51
N GLN A 152 2.12 9.00 29.91
CA GLN A 152 2.39 8.81 28.48
C GLN A 152 2.46 7.31 28.13
N LEU A 153 3.21 6.51 28.89
CA LEU A 153 3.30 5.07 28.69
C LEU A 153 1.93 4.39 28.81
N ALA A 154 1.12 4.81 29.78
CA ALA A 154 -0.24 4.32 29.95
C ALA A 154 -1.12 4.63 28.73
N GLN A 155 -1.06 5.85 28.19
CA GLN A 155 -1.83 6.25 27.02
C GLN A 155 -1.36 5.56 25.72
N GLU A 156 -0.06 5.36 25.54
CA GLU A 156 0.50 4.62 24.41
C GLU A 156 0.08 3.15 24.47
N ALA A 157 0.14 2.51 25.65
CA ALA A 157 -0.37 1.15 25.84
C ALA A 157 -1.88 1.04 25.58
N ALA A 158 -2.67 2.01 26.04
CA ALA A 158 -4.10 2.08 25.73
C ALA A 158 -4.35 2.25 24.21
N ARG A 159 -3.47 2.97 23.51
CA ARG A 159 -3.54 3.06 22.05
C ARG A 159 -3.21 1.75 21.36
N VAL A 160 -2.23 0.99 21.84
CA VAL A 160 -1.92 -0.35 21.32
C VAL A 160 -3.10 -1.32 21.52
N GLU A 161 -3.75 -1.26 22.67
CA GLU A 161 -4.96 -2.03 22.95
C GLU A 161 -6.08 -1.70 21.97
N GLU A 162 -6.42 -0.42 21.81
CA GLU A 162 -7.52 0.03 20.93
C GLU A 162 -7.33 -0.49 19.49
N VAL A 163 -6.13 -0.39 18.94
CA VAL A 163 -5.85 -0.85 17.58
C VAL A 163 -5.90 -2.38 17.47
N TYR A 164 -5.46 -3.14 18.48
CA TYR A 164 -5.59 -4.60 18.48
C TYR A 164 -7.04 -5.06 18.68
N SER A 165 -7.81 -4.39 19.53
CA SER A 165 -9.24 -4.61 19.71
C SER A 165 -9.98 -4.45 18.38
N LEU A 166 -9.64 -3.41 17.61
CA LEU A 166 -10.20 -3.17 16.28
C LEU A 166 -9.79 -4.26 15.26
N VAL A 167 -8.57 -4.79 15.35
CA VAL A 167 -8.15 -5.95 14.53
C VAL A 167 -8.95 -7.19 14.92
N TYR A 168 -9.13 -7.46 16.21
CA TYR A 168 -9.91 -8.58 16.70
C TYR A 168 -11.36 -8.51 16.20
N GLN A 169 -12.02 -7.36 16.35
CA GLN A 169 -13.37 -7.11 15.84
C GLN A 169 -13.48 -7.34 14.32
N THR A 170 -12.42 -7.02 13.57
CA THR A 170 -12.35 -7.26 12.12
C THR A 170 -12.19 -8.75 11.83
N MET A 171 -11.32 -9.46 12.56
CA MET A 171 -11.11 -10.90 12.42
C MET A 171 -12.33 -11.73 12.83
N THR A 172 -13.18 -11.23 13.73
CA THR A 172 -14.41 -11.92 14.14
C THR A 172 -15.59 -11.72 13.18
N GLN A 173 -15.47 -10.83 12.19
CA GLN A 173 -16.53 -10.65 11.20
C GLN A 173 -16.69 -11.92 10.34
N PRO A 174 -17.93 -12.32 9.96
CA PRO A 174 -18.18 -13.58 9.24
C PRO A 174 -17.34 -13.76 7.97
N HIS A 175 -17.06 -12.68 7.25
CA HIS A 175 -16.32 -12.71 5.99
C HIS A 175 -14.79 -12.85 6.18
N VAL A 176 -14.27 -12.77 7.40
CA VAL A 176 -12.84 -12.96 7.74
C VAL A 176 -12.64 -14.17 8.66
N LYS A 177 -13.54 -14.35 9.62
CA LYS A 177 -13.44 -15.31 10.73
C LYS A 177 -13.15 -16.74 10.30
N ASP A 178 -13.81 -17.20 9.24
CA ASP A 178 -13.71 -18.59 8.80
C ASP A 178 -12.41 -18.88 8.03
N TYR A 179 -11.63 -17.84 7.71
CA TYR A 179 -10.43 -17.94 6.87
C TYR A 179 -9.14 -17.61 7.61
N VAL A 180 -9.21 -16.78 8.65
CA VAL A 180 -8.02 -16.42 9.44
C VAL A 180 -7.70 -17.54 10.43
N PRO A 181 -6.43 -17.96 10.53
CA PRO A 181 -6.03 -18.96 11.51
C PRO A 181 -6.47 -18.59 12.92
N PHE A 182 -7.13 -19.51 13.63
CA PHE A 182 -7.61 -19.28 14.99
C PHE A 182 -6.51 -18.74 15.92
N SER A 183 -5.27 -19.22 15.76
CA SER A 183 -4.11 -18.75 16.54
C SER A 183 -3.82 -17.26 16.35
N TRP A 184 -4.05 -16.68 15.17
CA TRP A 184 -3.85 -15.25 14.93
C TRP A 184 -4.91 -14.44 15.66
N THR A 185 -6.18 -14.83 15.53
CA THR A 185 -7.30 -14.19 16.23
C THR A 185 -7.10 -14.27 17.74
N THR A 186 -6.68 -15.41 18.28
CA THR A 186 -6.35 -15.54 19.70
C THR A 186 -5.16 -14.68 20.10
N MET A 187 -4.08 -14.64 19.31
CA MET A 187 -2.89 -13.82 19.62
C MET A 187 -3.22 -12.34 19.69
N VAL A 188 -4.00 -11.84 18.72
CA VAL A 188 -4.48 -10.46 18.70
C VAL A 188 -5.32 -10.16 19.95
N HIS A 189 -6.19 -11.08 20.36
CA HIS A 189 -7.03 -10.89 21.55
C HIS A 189 -6.20 -10.89 22.84
N VAL A 190 -5.24 -11.82 22.98
CA VAL A 190 -4.28 -11.85 24.10
C VAL A 190 -3.50 -10.53 24.18
N LYS A 191 -3.00 -10.02 23.04
CA LYS A 191 -2.30 -8.73 23.00
C LYS A 191 -3.22 -7.58 23.42
N SER A 192 -4.48 -7.55 22.96
CA SER A 192 -5.45 -6.54 23.37
C SER A 192 -5.60 -6.50 24.90
N GLU A 193 -5.90 -7.63 25.53
CA GLU A 193 -6.08 -7.69 27.00
C GLU A 193 -4.77 -7.40 27.75
N HIS A 194 -3.62 -7.86 27.25
CA HIS A 194 -2.32 -7.57 27.85
C HIS A 194 -1.97 -6.07 27.79
N PHE A 195 -2.14 -5.40 26.65
CA PHE A 195 -1.88 -3.97 26.55
C PHE A 195 -2.92 -3.14 27.33
N LYS A 196 -4.17 -3.62 27.45
CA LYS A 196 -5.13 -3.05 28.40
C LYS A 196 -4.57 -3.10 29.82
N ALA A 197 -4.11 -4.26 30.25
CA ALA A 197 -3.54 -4.43 31.58
C ALA A 197 -2.31 -3.53 31.81
N LEU A 198 -1.39 -3.46 30.84
CA LEU A 198 -0.21 -2.59 30.91
C LEU A 198 -0.61 -1.11 31.03
N SER A 199 -1.62 -0.65 30.29
CA SER A 199 -2.08 0.74 30.41
C SER A 199 -2.49 1.09 31.84
N HIS A 200 -3.24 0.21 32.50
CA HIS A 200 -3.62 0.38 33.90
C HIS A 200 -2.44 0.19 34.87
N CYS A 201 -1.47 -0.66 34.57
CA CYS A 201 -0.24 -0.78 35.37
C CYS A 201 0.54 0.53 35.39
N TYR A 202 0.79 1.15 34.23
CA TYR A 202 1.52 2.42 34.17
C TYR A 202 0.73 3.57 34.79
N ALA A 203 -0.59 3.57 34.69
CA ALA A 203 -1.45 4.53 35.40
C ALA A 203 -1.27 4.41 36.92
N ALA A 204 -1.25 3.19 37.44
CA ALA A 204 -1.01 2.94 38.86
C ALA A 204 0.42 3.32 39.29
N MET A 205 1.43 3.06 38.46
CA MET A 205 2.80 3.52 38.73
C MET A 205 2.89 5.05 38.80
N ALA A 206 2.20 5.76 37.90
CA ALA A 206 2.12 7.22 37.95
C ALA A 206 1.55 7.71 39.29
N LEU A 207 0.47 7.06 39.76
CA LEU A 207 -0.21 7.46 40.99
C LEU A 207 0.55 7.07 42.26
N CYS A 208 1.08 5.85 42.32
CA CYS A 208 1.65 5.25 43.53
C CYS A 208 3.17 5.46 43.68
N ASP A 209 3.94 5.44 42.59
CA ASP A 209 5.41 5.45 42.65
C ASP A 209 6.01 6.84 42.49
N CYS A 210 5.28 7.75 41.81
CA CYS A 210 5.72 9.13 41.64
C CYS A 210 5.32 9.97 42.87
N PRO A 211 6.18 10.90 43.31
CA PRO A 211 5.84 11.80 44.41
C PRO A 211 4.61 12.67 44.07
N PRO A 212 3.89 13.17 45.09
CA PRO A 212 2.84 14.16 44.89
C PRO A 212 3.35 15.35 44.08
N ALA A 213 2.45 15.96 43.30
CA ALA A 213 2.82 17.11 42.48
C ALA A 213 3.26 18.27 43.38
N SER A 214 4.42 18.87 43.07
CA SER A 214 4.83 20.13 43.70
C SER A 214 3.90 21.26 43.25
N ASP A 215 3.82 22.37 44.00
CA ASP A 215 3.01 23.53 43.60
C ASP A 215 3.41 24.10 42.22
N ALA A 216 4.66 23.90 41.81
CA ALA A 216 5.15 24.32 40.50
C ALA A 216 4.67 23.41 39.36
N ASP A 217 4.61 22.09 39.59
CA ASP A 217 4.26 21.08 38.57
C ASP A 217 2.76 20.78 38.51
N LEU A 218 2.02 21.13 39.58
CA LEU A 218 0.59 20.85 39.73
C LEU A 218 -0.25 21.32 38.54
N PRO A 219 -0.08 22.53 37.96
CA PRO A 219 -0.89 22.96 36.82
C PRO A 219 -0.71 22.07 35.58
N GLU A 220 0.51 21.57 35.35
CA GLU A 220 0.79 20.69 34.22
C GLU A 220 0.26 19.28 34.47
N HIS A 221 0.47 18.74 35.67
CA HIS A 221 -0.04 17.44 36.08
C HIS A 221 -1.57 17.40 36.05
N GLU A 222 -2.24 18.43 36.57
CA GLU A 222 -3.69 18.57 36.55
C GLU A 222 -4.24 18.55 35.12
N LYS A 223 -3.65 19.36 34.23
CA LYS A 223 -4.06 19.44 32.83
C LYS A 223 -3.89 18.10 32.10
N ALA A 224 -2.77 17.41 32.33
CA ALA A 224 -2.51 16.10 31.75
C ALA A 224 -3.52 15.06 32.26
N PHE A 225 -3.80 15.06 33.56
CA PHE A 225 -4.67 14.10 34.21
C PHE A 225 -6.16 14.28 33.84
N LEU A 226 -6.61 15.52 33.65
CA LEU A 226 -7.97 15.80 33.17
C LEU A 226 -8.27 15.21 31.78
N GLN A 227 -7.25 15.03 30.95
CA GLN A 227 -7.35 14.41 29.62
C GLN A 227 -6.95 12.94 29.62
N PHE A 228 -6.61 12.39 30.79
CA PHE A 228 -6.03 11.06 30.91
C PHE A 228 -7.10 9.97 30.89
N HIS A 229 -8.24 10.17 31.55
CA HIS A 229 -9.34 9.22 31.58
C HIS A 229 -10.45 9.57 30.59
N VAL A 230 -11.14 8.56 30.07
CA VAL A 230 -12.32 8.71 29.21
C VAL A 230 -13.49 9.31 29.99
N THR A 231 -13.64 8.88 31.24
CA THR A 231 -14.61 9.42 32.21
C THR A 231 -13.87 9.86 33.46
N PRO A 232 -14.27 10.96 34.11
CA PRO A 232 -13.60 11.42 35.32
C PRO A 232 -13.67 10.33 36.41
N PRO A 233 -12.58 10.15 37.20
CA PRO A 233 -12.60 9.23 38.33
C PRO A 233 -13.65 9.65 39.36
N GLN A 234 -14.30 8.66 39.97
CA GLN A 234 -15.14 8.91 41.14
C GLN A 234 -14.24 9.28 42.32
N GLY A 235 -14.55 10.38 43.02
CA GLY A 235 -13.76 10.83 44.14
C GLY A 235 -13.67 12.35 44.25
N PRO A 236 -12.65 12.87 44.95
CA PRO A 236 -12.43 14.30 45.09
C PRO A 236 -12.02 14.96 43.78
N ASP A 237 -11.98 16.30 43.79
CA ASP A 237 -11.45 17.09 42.67
C ASP A 237 -10.02 16.66 42.31
N VAL A 238 -9.68 16.73 41.01
CA VAL A 238 -8.38 16.28 40.48
C VAL A 238 -7.21 16.95 41.21
N ARG A 239 -7.33 18.22 41.61
CA ARG A 239 -6.26 18.91 42.36
C ARG A 239 -5.99 18.23 43.70
N LEU A 240 -7.05 17.98 44.45
CA LEU A 240 -6.95 17.32 45.74
C LEU A 240 -6.43 15.89 45.57
N LEU A 241 -6.94 15.18 44.56
CA LEU A 241 -6.48 13.83 44.23
C LEU A 241 -4.98 13.79 43.92
N LEU A 242 -4.43 14.75 43.17
CA LEU A 242 -3.02 14.72 42.78
C LEU A 242 -2.05 15.12 43.91
N GLN A 243 -2.54 15.84 44.93
CA GLN A 243 -1.77 16.27 46.08
C GLN A 243 -1.86 15.29 47.26
N ASP A 244 -3.00 14.63 47.44
CA ASP A 244 -3.25 13.69 48.54
C ASP A 244 -2.73 12.28 48.22
N GLN A 245 -1.73 11.82 48.99
CA GLN A 245 -1.09 10.52 48.77
C GLN A 245 -2.06 9.34 48.90
N GLU A 246 -3.04 9.45 49.80
CA GLU A 246 -3.99 8.39 50.09
C GLU A 246 -5.05 8.28 48.99
N GLU A 247 -5.52 9.41 48.45
CA GLU A 247 -6.42 9.41 47.29
C GLU A 247 -5.73 8.91 46.01
N ARG A 248 -4.45 9.25 45.80
CA ARG A 248 -3.64 8.66 44.72
C ARG A 248 -3.53 7.15 44.88
N ARG A 249 -3.25 6.67 46.10
CA ARG A 249 -3.12 5.25 46.42
C ARG A 249 -4.42 4.51 46.13
N LYS A 250 -5.57 5.03 46.56
CA LYS A 250 -6.90 4.43 46.29
C LYS A 250 -7.18 4.28 44.80
N LEU A 251 -6.95 5.33 44.00
CA LEU A 251 -7.15 5.26 42.56
C LEU A 251 -6.11 4.32 41.90
N GLY A 252 -4.85 4.37 42.34
CA GLY A 252 -3.80 3.45 41.89
C GLY A 252 -4.14 1.98 42.16
N LYS A 253 -4.71 1.68 43.34
CA LYS A 253 -5.23 0.36 43.71
C LYS A 253 -6.34 -0.12 42.78
N ALA A 254 -7.29 0.76 42.47
CA ALA A 254 -8.33 0.48 41.48
C ALA A 254 -7.74 0.13 40.09
N HIS A 255 -6.76 0.90 39.63
CA HIS A 255 -6.07 0.63 38.37
C HIS A 255 -5.31 -0.71 38.41
N LEU A 256 -4.62 -1.04 39.49
CA LEU A 256 -3.93 -2.33 39.64
C LEU A 256 -4.89 -3.52 39.65
N ARG A 257 -6.03 -3.41 40.34
CA ARG A 257 -7.08 -4.45 40.33
C ARG A 257 -7.58 -4.71 38.90
N LYS A 258 -7.85 -3.64 38.14
CA LYS A 258 -8.23 -3.74 36.73
C LYS A 258 -7.12 -4.34 35.88
N ALA A 259 -5.85 -3.99 36.13
CA ALA A 259 -4.72 -4.57 35.43
C ALA A 259 -4.55 -6.08 35.67
N ILE A 260 -4.67 -6.53 36.93
CA ILE A 260 -4.59 -7.95 37.31
C ILE A 260 -5.68 -8.74 36.58
N MET A 261 -6.93 -8.30 36.66
CA MET A 261 -8.07 -8.95 35.99
C MET A 261 -7.83 -9.11 34.47
N ARG A 262 -7.28 -8.09 33.82
CA ARG A 262 -7.00 -8.10 32.37
C ARG A 262 -5.82 -9.02 32.03
N HIS A 263 -4.79 -9.07 32.86
CA HIS A 263 -3.70 -10.06 32.70
C HIS A 263 -4.18 -11.49 32.90
N GLU A 264 -5.04 -11.76 33.89
CA GLU A 264 -5.66 -13.07 34.10
C GLU A 264 -6.49 -13.49 32.88
N GLU A 265 -7.26 -12.56 32.32
CA GLU A 265 -8.03 -12.81 31.09
C GLU A 265 -7.11 -13.10 29.89
N ALA A 266 -6.02 -12.34 29.71
CA ALA A 266 -5.02 -12.60 28.69
C ALA A 266 -4.41 -14.00 28.84
N MET A 267 -4.06 -14.41 30.06
CA MET A 267 -3.54 -15.75 30.38
C MET A 267 -4.59 -16.84 30.13
N ARG A 268 -5.86 -16.58 30.47
CA ARG A 268 -6.98 -17.50 30.22
C ARG A 268 -7.17 -17.71 28.72
N ILE A 269 -7.25 -16.63 27.92
CA ILE A 269 -7.38 -16.71 26.46
C ILE A 269 -6.18 -17.43 25.84
N HIS A 270 -4.96 -17.10 26.27
CA HIS A 270 -3.75 -17.81 25.88
C HIS A 270 -3.86 -19.32 26.13
N SER A 271 -4.35 -19.72 27.30
CA SER A 271 -4.49 -21.13 27.68
C SER A 271 -5.48 -21.91 26.80
N LEU A 272 -6.42 -21.24 26.11
CA LEU A 272 -7.40 -21.89 25.24
C LEU A 272 -6.81 -22.34 23.89
N CYS A 273 -5.70 -21.75 23.43
CA CYS A 273 -5.16 -22.04 22.10
C CYS A 273 -3.89 -22.91 22.15
N LYS A 274 -3.98 -24.13 21.57
CA LYS A 274 -2.89 -25.11 21.57
C LYS A 274 -1.60 -24.61 20.92
N ILE A 275 -1.69 -23.74 19.90
CA ILE A 275 -0.51 -23.19 19.21
C ILE A 275 0.21 -22.19 20.11
N LEU A 276 -0.56 -21.33 20.79
CA LEU A 276 -0.02 -20.28 21.67
C LEU A 276 0.64 -20.90 22.91
N ARG A 277 0.07 -21.97 23.46
CA ARG A 277 0.68 -22.71 24.59
C ARG A 277 2.07 -23.31 24.29
N LYS A 278 2.47 -23.40 23.02
CA LYS A 278 3.82 -23.85 22.63
C LYS A 278 4.83 -22.71 22.52
N MET A 279 4.40 -21.47 22.79
CA MET A 279 5.24 -20.28 22.72
C MET A 279 5.67 -19.89 24.13
N ASP A 280 6.72 -20.55 24.64
CA ASP A 280 7.18 -20.39 26.03
C ASP A 280 7.42 -18.92 26.41
N ILE A 281 8.04 -18.16 25.50
CA ILE A 281 8.30 -16.71 25.68
C ILE A 281 7.01 -15.92 25.93
N LEU A 282 5.91 -16.25 25.25
CA LEU A 282 4.63 -15.55 25.46
C LEU A 282 4.09 -15.83 26.87
N GLN A 283 4.15 -17.09 27.31
CA GLN A 283 3.72 -17.47 28.65
C GLN A 283 4.59 -16.78 29.72
N GLU A 284 5.90 -16.72 29.53
CA GLU A 284 6.83 -16.03 30.43
C GLU A 284 6.50 -14.54 30.55
N VAL A 285 6.30 -13.85 29.42
CA VAL A 285 5.94 -12.42 29.39
C VAL A 285 4.62 -12.16 30.12
N LEU A 286 3.57 -12.95 29.84
CA LEU A 286 2.27 -12.80 30.50
C LEU A 286 2.37 -13.08 32.00
N CYS A 287 3.06 -14.15 32.40
CA CYS A 287 3.27 -14.49 33.81
C CYS A 287 4.06 -13.40 34.55
N PHE A 288 5.11 -12.87 33.93
CA PHE A 288 5.94 -11.81 34.50
C PHE A 288 5.13 -10.53 34.70
N ALA A 289 4.39 -10.10 33.68
CA ALA A 289 3.55 -8.91 33.75
C ALA A 289 2.45 -9.05 34.82
N HIS A 290 1.80 -10.21 34.90
CA HIS A 290 0.82 -10.51 35.94
C HIS A 290 1.44 -10.46 37.35
N LYS A 291 2.57 -11.15 37.57
CA LYS A 291 3.28 -11.16 38.86
C LYS A 291 3.71 -9.76 39.29
N ARG A 292 4.15 -8.92 38.35
CA ARG A 292 4.49 -7.52 38.63
C ARG A 292 3.28 -6.73 39.11
N SER A 293 2.13 -6.86 38.45
CA SER A 293 0.89 -6.20 38.89
C SER A 293 0.45 -6.69 40.27
N LEU A 294 0.51 -8.00 40.51
CA LEU A 294 0.10 -8.61 41.77
C LEU A 294 1.01 -8.18 42.93
N GLY A 295 2.34 -8.25 42.74
CA GLY A 295 3.31 -7.80 43.73
C GLY A 295 3.09 -6.33 44.08
N LYS A 296 2.85 -5.49 43.07
CA LYS A 296 2.60 -4.06 43.31
C LYS A 296 1.28 -3.81 44.03
N TYR A 297 0.24 -4.57 43.73
CA TYR A 297 -1.02 -4.50 44.46
C TYR A 297 -0.83 -4.88 45.93
N SER A 298 -0.12 -5.97 46.22
CA SER A 298 0.17 -6.40 47.60
C SER A 298 1.01 -5.40 48.39
N GLU A 299 1.88 -4.62 47.76
CA GLU A 299 2.66 -3.56 48.42
C GLU A 299 1.79 -2.39 48.91
N ILE A 300 0.70 -2.07 48.19
CA ILE A 300 -0.16 -0.92 48.47
C ILE A 300 -1.46 -1.28 49.20
N ASP A 301 -1.79 -2.57 49.27
CA ASP A 301 -2.98 -3.09 49.93
C ASP A 301 -2.74 -3.14 51.45
N HIS A 302 -3.58 -2.45 52.22
CA HIS A 302 -3.46 -2.38 53.67
C HIS A 302 -4.63 -3.11 54.33
N GLU A 303 -4.39 -3.80 55.44
CA GLU A 303 -5.42 -4.57 56.17
C GLU A 303 -6.59 -3.69 56.68
N GLU A 304 -6.35 -2.38 56.81
CA GLU A 304 -7.33 -1.38 57.23
C GLU A 304 -8.18 -0.82 56.08
N ASP A 305 -7.97 -1.27 54.83
CA ASP A 305 -8.77 -0.88 53.68
C ASP A 305 -10.15 -1.56 53.71
N PHE A 306 -11.02 -1.17 54.64
CA PHE A 306 -12.40 -1.66 54.77
C PHE A 306 -13.36 -1.15 53.68
N PHE A 307 -12.88 -0.30 52.77
CA PHE A 307 -13.68 0.29 51.70
C PHE A 307 -13.64 -0.55 50.43
N GLU A 308 -14.80 -0.68 49.76
CA GLU A 308 -14.88 -1.29 48.44
C GLU A 308 -14.05 -0.46 47.45
N THR A 309 -13.02 -1.07 46.86
CA THR A 309 -12.17 -0.39 45.88
C THR A 309 -13.00 -0.09 44.63
N ALA A 310 -13.20 1.20 44.34
CA ALA A 310 -13.97 1.67 43.19
C ALA A 310 -13.41 1.15 41.86
N ASP A 311 -14.25 1.09 40.83
CA ASP A 311 -13.82 0.69 39.48
C ASP A 311 -12.94 1.77 38.84
N ALA A 312 -11.78 1.36 38.32
CA ALA A 312 -10.89 2.28 37.62
C ALA A 312 -11.47 2.72 36.26
N PRO A 313 -11.55 4.04 35.99
CA PRO A 313 -11.97 4.57 34.70
C PRO A 313 -11.05 4.09 33.57
N ASP A 314 -11.58 4.03 32.35
CA ASP A 314 -10.76 3.73 31.17
C ASP A 314 -9.82 4.88 30.84
N ILE A 315 -8.62 4.53 30.39
CA ILE A 315 -7.58 5.47 29.98
C ILE A 315 -7.84 5.90 28.54
N HIS A 316 -7.76 7.20 28.27
CA HIS A 316 -7.92 7.78 26.95
C HIS A 316 -6.72 7.43 26.06
N PRO A 317 -6.90 6.74 24.92
CA PRO A 317 -5.79 6.35 24.04
C PRO A 317 -5.13 7.55 23.37
N LYS A 318 -3.81 7.72 23.54
CA LYS A 318 -3.03 8.80 22.89
C LYS A 318 -1.71 8.27 22.37
N THR A 319 -1.32 8.73 21.18
CA THR A 319 -0.03 8.39 20.57
C THR A 319 0.70 9.64 20.11
N HIS A 320 2.02 9.66 20.29
CA HIS A 320 2.91 10.73 19.85
C HIS A 320 3.41 10.50 18.42
N GLN A 321 3.41 9.25 17.95
CA GLN A 321 3.83 8.88 16.60
C GLN A 321 2.69 8.12 15.91
N ARG A 322 1.91 8.84 15.09
CA ARG A 322 0.83 8.22 14.33
C ARG A 322 1.39 7.25 13.27
N PRO A 323 0.89 6.00 13.19
CA PRO A 323 1.27 5.08 12.13
C PRO A 323 0.91 5.63 10.73
N GLU A 324 1.84 5.51 9.79
CA GLU A 324 1.66 5.91 8.38
C GLU A 324 1.50 4.68 7.48
N ILE A 325 0.73 4.83 6.40
CA ILE A 325 0.62 3.83 5.33
C ILE A 325 1.60 4.25 4.22
N LYS A 326 2.71 3.52 4.07
CA LYS A 326 3.78 3.86 3.11
C LYS A 326 3.62 3.04 1.82
N SER A 327 2.98 3.63 0.81
CA SER A 327 2.76 2.98 -0.48
C SER A 327 4.06 2.51 -1.14
N PRO A 328 4.04 1.38 -1.88
CA PRO A 328 5.22 0.87 -2.58
C PRO A 328 5.79 1.89 -3.58
N ASN A 329 7.11 2.10 -3.53
CA ASN A 329 7.80 2.94 -4.50
C ASN A 329 8.39 2.08 -5.63
N PHE A 330 7.63 1.94 -6.72
CA PHE A 330 8.04 1.17 -7.90
C PHE A 330 9.21 1.81 -8.69
N SER A 331 9.56 3.08 -8.42
CA SER A 331 10.68 3.74 -9.08
C SER A 331 12.04 3.48 -8.42
N LYS A 332 12.06 2.85 -7.23
CA LYS A 332 13.30 2.55 -6.49
C LYS A 332 14.19 1.60 -7.29
N VAL A 333 13.61 0.59 -7.91
CA VAL A 333 14.32 -0.39 -8.74
C VAL A 333 14.18 0.02 -10.20
N LYS A 334 15.28 0.49 -10.81
CA LYS A 334 15.30 0.79 -12.24
C LYS A 334 15.40 -0.51 -13.01
N VAL A 335 14.40 -0.79 -13.84
CA VAL A 335 14.30 -2.04 -14.59
C VAL A 335 14.32 -1.75 -16.08
N THR A 336 15.27 -2.38 -16.77
CA THR A 336 15.32 -2.38 -18.23
C THR A 336 14.42 -3.47 -18.77
N ASP A 337 13.57 -3.12 -19.72
CA ASP A 337 12.70 -4.06 -20.41
C ASP A 337 13.48 -5.19 -21.08
N ILE A 338 13.27 -6.45 -20.65
CA ILE A 338 13.95 -7.62 -21.23
C ILE A 338 13.60 -7.83 -22.71
N PHE A 339 12.48 -7.28 -23.17
CA PHE A 339 12.00 -7.36 -24.54
C PHE A 339 12.31 -6.12 -25.37
N HIS A 340 13.21 -5.23 -24.91
CA HIS A 340 13.57 -4.00 -25.64
C HIS A 340 14.05 -4.26 -27.08
N ARG A 341 14.64 -5.45 -27.35
CA ARG A 341 15.07 -5.88 -28.69
C ARG A 341 13.92 -6.08 -29.69
N LEU A 342 12.68 -6.22 -29.22
CA LEU A 342 11.48 -6.24 -30.06
C LEU A 342 11.06 -4.85 -30.54
N GLY A 343 11.79 -3.80 -30.15
CA GLY A 343 11.50 -2.43 -30.49
C GLY A 343 10.85 -1.64 -29.35
N PRO A 344 10.63 -0.33 -29.56
CA PRO A 344 10.09 0.57 -28.55
C PRO A 344 8.67 0.17 -28.16
N LEU A 345 8.34 0.30 -26.87
CA LEU A 345 7.05 -0.08 -26.32
C LEU A 345 5.88 0.71 -26.94
N SER A 346 6.12 1.95 -27.39
CA SER A 346 5.13 2.76 -28.09
C SER A 346 4.65 2.13 -29.40
N VAL A 347 5.47 1.28 -30.02
CA VAL A 347 5.19 0.61 -31.29
C VAL A 347 4.83 -0.85 -31.04
N PHE A 348 5.72 -1.61 -30.40
CA PHE A 348 5.47 -3.00 -30.07
C PHE A 348 4.69 -3.11 -28.75
N SER A 349 3.38 -2.85 -28.84
CA SER A 349 2.42 -2.95 -27.75
C SER A 349 1.22 -3.77 -28.18
N ALA A 350 0.75 -4.67 -27.32
CA ALA A 350 -0.47 -5.44 -27.53
C ALA A 350 -1.74 -4.58 -27.49
N LYS A 351 -1.64 -3.34 -26.99
CA LYS A 351 -2.74 -2.37 -27.05
C LYS A 351 -2.88 -1.74 -28.43
N ASN A 352 -1.83 -1.78 -29.24
CA ASN A 352 -1.83 -1.24 -30.58
C ASN A 352 -2.58 -2.18 -31.53
N LYS A 353 -3.47 -1.61 -32.35
CA LYS A 353 -4.11 -2.31 -33.46
C LYS A 353 -3.50 -1.81 -34.74
N TRP A 354 -3.03 -2.72 -35.57
CA TRP A 354 -2.37 -2.39 -36.82
C TRP A 354 -3.27 -2.75 -38.00
N LEU A 355 -3.30 -1.88 -39.01
CA LEU A 355 -3.90 -2.24 -40.30
C LEU A 355 -3.03 -3.30 -40.99
N PRO A 356 -3.59 -4.08 -41.93
CA PRO A 356 -2.80 -5.00 -42.75
C PRO A 356 -1.60 -4.29 -43.39
N PRO A 357 -0.41 -4.91 -43.36
CA PRO A 357 0.75 -4.38 -44.07
C PRO A 357 0.42 -4.14 -45.54
N ARG A 358 0.91 -3.04 -46.10
CA ARG A 358 0.76 -2.72 -47.52
C ARG A 358 2.11 -2.40 -48.14
N THR A 359 2.26 -2.71 -49.41
CA THR A 359 3.43 -2.32 -50.20
C THR A 359 3.02 -1.19 -51.12
N VAL A 360 3.77 -0.10 -51.08
CA VAL A 360 3.57 1.10 -51.90
C VAL A 360 4.77 1.25 -52.81
N ARG A 361 4.54 1.28 -54.13
CA ARG A 361 5.60 1.52 -55.11
C ARG A 361 5.76 3.02 -55.31
N LEU A 362 6.88 3.55 -54.84
CA LEU A 362 7.21 4.96 -54.95
C LEU A 362 8.07 5.20 -56.18
N VAL A 363 7.65 6.12 -57.05
CA VAL A 363 8.43 6.60 -58.19
C VAL A 363 8.90 8.01 -57.91
N ARG A 364 10.16 8.30 -58.23
CA ARG A 364 10.78 9.59 -57.96
C ARG A 364 10.25 10.63 -58.96
N GLY A 365 9.66 11.72 -58.45
CA GLY A 365 9.26 12.87 -59.26
C GLY A 365 10.32 13.98 -59.25
N GLU A 366 10.02 15.11 -59.92
CA GLU A 366 10.93 16.26 -60.05
C GLU A 366 11.42 16.80 -58.68
N ASN A 367 10.56 16.76 -57.66
CA ASN A 367 10.86 17.22 -56.30
C ASN A 367 11.11 16.04 -55.31
N GLY A 368 11.53 14.88 -55.81
CA GLY A 368 11.74 13.67 -55.03
C GLY A 368 10.45 12.87 -54.83
N PHE A 369 10.30 12.20 -53.68
CA PHE A 369 9.16 11.32 -53.42
C PHE A 369 7.95 12.02 -52.77
N GLY A 370 8.05 13.29 -52.38
CA GLY A 370 6.90 14.05 -51.88
C GLY A 370 6.38 13.65 -50.48
N PHE A 371 7.24 13.19 -49.58
CA PHE A 371 6.90 12.93 -48.18
C PHE A 371 8.05 13.29 -47.23
N THR A 372 7.78 13.31 -45.92
CA THR A 372 8.77 13.55 -44.86
C THR A 372 8.81 12.41 -43.87
N LEU A 373 10.00 12.16 -43.30
CA LEU A 373 10.25 11.09 -42.32
C LEU A 373 10.48 11.67 -40.92
N ARG A 374 10.05 10.95 -39.88
CA ARG A 374 10.30 11.29 -38.46
C ARG A 374 10.58 10.02 -37.65
N GLY A 375 11.39 10.19 -36.61
CA GLY A 375 11.66 9.13 -35.62
C GLY A 375 12.65 8.08 -36.13
N ASP A 376 12.99 7.16 -35.23
CA ASP A 376 13.94 6.08 -35.45
C ASP A 376 13.32 4.75 -34.98
N SER A 377 13.55 3.67 -35.73
CA SER A 377 13.32 2.28 -35.31
C SER A 377 11.93 2.02 -34.65
N PRO A 378 10.80 2.19 -35.38
CA PRO A 378 10.69 2.36 -36.83
C PRO A 378 10.54 3.81 -37.25
N VAL A 379 10.95 4.08 -38.49
CA VAL A 379 10.80 5.40 -39.12
C VAL A 379 9.35 5.59 -39.56
N LEU A 380 8.77 6.74 -39.19
CA LEU A 380 7.39 7.13 -39.46
C LEU A 380 7.32 8.12 -40.64
N ILE A 381 6.29 8.01 -41.47
CA ILE A 381 5.89 9.04 -42.43
C ILE A 381 5.19 10.16 -41.68
N ALA A 382 5.86 11.31 -41.58
CA ALA A 382 5.42 12.47 -40.80
C ALA A 382 4.51 13.41 -41.58
N GLY A 383 4.45 13.27 -42.90
CA GLY A 383 3.61 14.08 -43.77
C GLY A 383 3.81 13.67 -45.21
N VAL A 384 2.73 13.74 -45.99
CA VAL A 384 2.70 13.42 -47.42
C VAL A 384 2.15 14.63 -48.16
N ILE A 385 2.81 15.05 -49.24
CA ILE A 385 2.38 16.20 -50.04
C ILE A 385 1.12 15.82 -50.83
N ALA A 386 0.05 16.60 -50.68
CA ALA A 386 -1.20 16.37 -51.39
C ALA A 386 -1.00 16.45 -52.91
N GLY A 387 -1.47 15.44 -53.64
CA GLY A 387 -1.29 15.31 -55.10
C GLY A 387 0.17 15.06 -55.53
N GLY A 388 1.07 14.73 -54.60
CA GLY A 388 2.43 14.30 -54.90
C GLY A 388 2.52 12.79 -55.14
N CYS A 389 3.64 12.34 -55.72
CA CYS A 389 3.83 10.93 -56.11
C CYS A 389 3.64 9.93 -54.95
N ALA A 390 4.03 10.26 -53.71
CA ALA A 390 3.75 9.40 -52.56
C ALA A 390 2.25 9.31 -52.20
N ALA A 391 1.50 10.41 -52.34
CA ALA A 391 0.05 10.40 -52.10
C ALA A 391 -0.65 9.54 -53.16
N ASP A 392 -0.29 9.69 -54.43
CA ASP A 392 -0.86 8.94 -55.55
C ASP A 392 -0.53 7.44 -55.45
N ALA A 393 0.66 7.11 -54.92
CA ALA A 393 1.05 5.74 -54.63
C ALA A 393 0.32 5.13 -53.41
N GLY A 394 -0.41 5.94 -52.63
CA GLY A 394 -1.19 5.50 -51.47
C GLY A 394 -0.43 5.50 -50.13
N LEU A 395 0.71 6.19 -50.05
CA LEU A 395 1.41 6.45 -48.79
C LEU A 395 0.62 7.46 -47.95
N LYS A 396 0.55 7.24 -46.63
CA LYS A 396 -0.22 8.10 -45.73
C LYS A 396 0.63 8.60 -44.59
N GLU A 397 0.31 9.79 -44.08
CA GLU A 397 0.83 10.25 -42.79
C GLU A 397 0.43 9.25 -41.69
N GLY A 398 1.36 8.94 -40.80
CA GLY A 398 1.15 7.94 -39.75
C GLY A 398 1.62 6.52 -40.11
N ASP A 399 2.09 6.31 -41.34
CA ASP A 399 2.66 5.02 -41.77
C ASP A 399 4.05 4.79 -41.19
N TYR A 400 4.30 3.58 -40.70
CA TYR A 400 5.64 3.13 -40.32
C TYR A 400 6.24 2.32 -41.44
N ILE A 401 7.48 2.64 -41.81
CA ILE A 401 8.25 1.88 -42.80
C ILE A 401 8.74 0.59 -42.15
N VAL A 402 8.40 -0.54 -42.77
CA VAL A 402 8.82 -1.88 -42.34
C VAL A 402 9.80 -2.52 -43.30
N SER A 403 9.76 -2.19 -44.59
CA SER A 403 10.72 -2.69 -45.57
C SER A 403 10.91 -1.74 -46.75
N ILE A 404 12.07 -1.82 -47.40
CA ILE A 404 12.36 -1.13 -48.66
C ILE A 404 13.01 -2.14 -49.60
N ASN A 405 12.43 -2.33 -50.80
CA ASN A 405 12.90 -3.27 -51.82
C ASN A 405 13.14 -4.68 -51.26
N GLY A 406 12.22 -5.16 -50.41
CA GLY A 406 12.31 -6.46 -49.75
C GLY A 406 13.28 -6.55 -48.56
N LYS A 407 14.11 -5.53 -48.30
CA LYS A 407 14.99 -5.48 -47.13
C LYS A 407 14.21 -5.04 -45.89
N ASP A 408 14.30 -5.82 -44.80
CA ASP A 408 13.68 -5.46 -43.52
C ASP A 408 14.33 -4.20 -42.93
N CYS A 409 13.51 -3.20 -42.61
CA CYS A 409 13.94 -1.87 -42.16
C CYS A 409 13.25 -1.44 -40.86
N LYS A 410 12.44 -2.32 -40.23
CA LYS A 410 11.67 -2.00 -39.01
C LYS A 410 12.51 -1.33 -37.92
N TRP A 411 13.74 -1.77 -37.74
CA TRP A 411 14.63 -1.29 -36.68
C TRP A 411 15.80 -0.46 -37.21
N SER A 412 15.81 -0.15 -38.50
CA SER A 412 16.80 0.74 -39.08
C SER A 412 16.60 2.18 -38.59
N LYS A 413 17.72 2.88 -38.40
CA LYS A 413 17.71 4.30 -38.05
C LYS A 413 17.29 5.13 -39.26
N HIS A 414 16.84 6.36 -39.01
CA HIS A 414 16.43 7.32 -40.02
C HIS A 414 17.44 7.44 -41.18
N ALA A 415 18.73 7.58 -40.86
CA ALA A 415 19.78 7.73 -41.86
C ALA A 415 19.89 6.52 -42.80
N GLU A 416 19.73 5.30 -42.27
CA GLU A 416 19.79 4.06 -43.06
C GLU A 416 18.58 3.95 -44.00
N VAL A 417 17.39 4.27 -43.50
CA VAL A 417 16.16 4.28 -44.31
C VAL A 417 16.28 5.30 -45.45
N VAL A 418 16.78 6.51 -45.15
CA VAL A 418 17.06 7.53 -46.17
C VAL A 418 18.08 7.04 -47.19
N GLN A 419 19.13 6.35 -46.76
CA GLN A 419 20.15 5.81 -47.67
C GLN A 419 19.55 4.74 -48.60
N LEU A 420 18.71 3.84 -48.08
CA LEU A 420 18.05 2.81 -48.88
C LEU A 420 17.11 3.42 -49.94
N LEU A 421 16.36 4.45 -49.57
CA LEU A 421 15.51 5.19 -50.51
C LEU A 421 16.31 5.94 -51.58
N LYS A 422 17.51 6.44 -51.23
CA LYS A 422 18.41 7.08 -52.20
C LYS A 422 19.01 6.08 -53.18
N VAL A 423 19.42 4.90 -52.70
CA VAL A 423 20.02 3.84 -53.54
C VAL A 423 19.03 3.29 -54.56
N ALA A 424 17.72 3.26 -54.22
CA ALA A 424 16.68 2.88 -55.18
C ALA A 424 16.63 3.78 -56.44
N GLY A 425 17.19 5.00 -56.37
CA GLY A 425 17.41 5.85 -57.53
C GLY A 425 16.11 6.22 -58.26
N ASP A 426 16.19 6.24 -59.59
CA ASP A 426 15.07 6.59 -60.48
C ASP A 426 14.19 5.38 -60.85
N GLU A 427 14.63 4.15 -60.55
CA GLU A 427 13.87 2.90 -60.79
C GLU A 427 12.65 2.75 -59.86
N GLY A 428 12.60 3.58 -58.82
CA GLY A 428 11.57 3.57 -57.78
C GLY A 428 11.86 2.59 -56.65
N ALA A 429 11.10 2.70 -55.56
CA ALA A 429 11.25 1.87 -54.37
C ALA A 429 9.92 1.22 -53.98
N ASP A 430 9.95 -0.09 -53.77
CA ASP A 430 8.85 -0.82 -53.15
C ASP A 430 8.97 -0.69 -51.63
N VAL A 431 8.13 0.15 -51.04
CA VAL A 431 8.14 0.44 -49.60
C VAL A 431 7.02 -0.33 -48.92
N GLY A 432 7.39 -1.29 -48.08
CA GLY A 432 6.45 -1.92 -47.16
C GLY A 432 6.17 -0.99 -45.99
N VAL A 433 4.89 -0.72 -45.75
CA VAL A 433 4.42 0.11 -44.63
C VAL A 433 3.30 -0.54 -43.83
N ILE A 434 3.19 -0.14 -42.57
CA ILE A 434 2.10 -0.52 -41.67
C ILE A 434 1.56 0.72 -40.96
N THR A 435 0.25 0.81 -40.78
CA THR A 435 -0.38 1.97 -40.13
C THR A 435 -0.98 1.56 -38.79
N LEU A 436 -0.70 2.35 -37.76
CA LEU A 436 -1.36 2.20 -36.48
C LEU A 436 -2.81 2.69 -36.59
N GLN A 437 -3.76 1.85 -36.21
CA GLN A 437 -5.16 2.23 -36.12
C GLN A 437 -5.39 2.99 -34.80
N TYR A 438 -5.53 4.30 -34.89
CA TYR A 438 -5.98 5.11 -33.77
C TYR A 438 -7.47 4.87 -33.54
N SER A 439 -7.88 4.55 -32.31
CA SER A 439 -9.29 4.58 -31.93
C SER A 439 -9.77 6.03 -31.97
N GLU A 440 -10.84 6.31 -32.72
CA GLU A 440 -11.55 7.60 -32.68
C GLU A 440 -11.86 7.95 -31.22
N GLY A 441 -11.14 8.94 -30.66
CA GLY A 441 -11.23 9.32 -29.25
C GLY A 441 -9.92 9.78 -28.60
N GLN A 442 -8.75 9.51 -29.21
CA GLN A 442 -7.49 10.18 -28.86
C GLN A 442 -7.13 11.15 -29.97
N SER A 443 -7.79 12.31 -29.97
CA SER A 443 -7.36 13.43 -30.79
C SER A 443 -5.97 13.88 -30.34
N VAL A 444 -5.10 14.06 -31.32
CA VAL A 444 -3.83 14.76 -31.22
C VAL A 444 -4.13 16.20 -30.76
N VAL A 445 -4.13 16.44 -29.46
CA VAL A 445 -3.97 17.79 -28.93
C VAL A 445 -2.59 17.86 -28.32
N ASP A 446 -1.60 17.98 -29.20
CA ASP A 446 -0.40 18.74 -28.90
C ASP A 446 0.13 19.37 -30.18
N LYS A 447 0.09 20.71 -30.19
CA LYS A 447 0.73 21.69 -31.10
C LYS A 447 0.01 22.07 -32.40
N LYS A 448 -0.78 23.16 -32.33
CA LYS A 448 -0.35 24.52 -32.77
C LYS A 448 -1.50 25.53 -32.64
N SER A 449 -1.41 26.43 -31.66
CA SER A 449 -2.00 27.77 -31.74
C SER A 449 -1.30 28.70 -30.76
N SER A 450 -0.15 29.23 -31.20
CA SER A 450 0.41 30.49 -30.69
C SER A 450 0.32 31.50 -31.83
N ALA A 451 -0.79 32.23 -31.89
CA ALA A 451 -0.90 33.59 -32.46
C ALA A 451 -2.38 33.95 -32.55
N MET A 452 -2.80 34.87 -31.66
CA MET A 452 -3.78 35.93 -31.83
C MET A 452 -4.45 36.17 -30.49
N GLY A 453 -4.02 37.24 -29.82
CA GLY A 453 -4.66 37.72 -28.60
C GLY A 453 -6.05 38.28 -28.91
N PRO A 454 -6.97 38.31 -27.94
CA PRO A 454 -8.22 39.01 -28.11
C PRO A 454 -8.00 40.51 -27.87
N GLY A 455 -8.13 41.29 -28.93
CA GLY A 455 -8.46 42.70 -28.83
C GLY A 455 -9.90 42.85 -28.34
N VAL A 456 -10.05 43.48 -27.18
CA VAL A 456 -11.33 44.00 -26.67
C VAL A 456 -11.44 45.44 -27.15
N ALA A 457 -12.58 45.80 -27.75
CA ALA A 457 -12.93 47.18 -28.06
C ALA A 457 -14.02 47.69 -27.10
N GLY A 458 -13.72 48.83 -26.46
CA GLY A 458 -14.66 49.83 -25.90
C GLY A 458 -15.19 49.54 -24.49
N GLY A 459 -14.98 50.37 -23.46
CA GLY A 459 -14.31 51.67 -23.36
C GLY A 459 -14.27 52.14 -21.89
N GLY A 460 -13.49 53.18 -21.59
CA GLY A 460 -13.47 53.84 -20.28
C GLY A 460 -12.09 54.32 -19.81
N SER A 461 -11.82 55.60 -20.08
CA SER A 461 -10.70 56.47 -19.70
C SER A 461 -10.03 56.24 -18.33
N SER A 462 -8.69 56.29 -18.27
CA SER A 462 -7.91 57.35 -17.60
C SER A 462 -6.40 57.03 -17.47
N SER A 463 -5.58 57.92 -18.02
CA SER A 463 -4.24 58.40 -17.61
C SER A 463 -3.21 57.48 -16.92
N GLY A 464 -1.99 57.45 -17.47
CA GLY A 464 -0.79 57.74 -16.66
C GLY A 464 0.45 56.84 -16.81
N LEU A 465 1.42 57.32 -17.59
CA LEU A 465 2.89 57.25 -17.38
C LEU A 465 3.66 55.90 -17.37
N LEU A 466 4.35 55.66 -18.49
CA LEU A 466 5.80 55.45 -18.68
C LEU A 466 6.68 55.00 -17.47
N LYS A 467 7.40 53.87 -17.63
CA LYS A 467 8.88 53.84 -17.69
C LYS A 467 9.47 52.45 -18.01
N SER A 468 10.53 52.53 -18.82
CA SER A 468 11.48 51.51 -19.29
C SER A 468 12.31 50.86 -18.16
N ASN A 469 12.63 49.57 -18.25
CA ASN A 469 14.02 49.12 -18.46
C ASN A 469 14.19 47.60 -18.61
N LYS A 470 15.26 47.29 -19.36
CA LYS A 470 15.71 46.04 -19.96
C LYS A 470 16.86 45.45 -19.12
N GLU A 471 17.11 44.13 -19.28
CA GLU A 471 18.32 43.35 -18.90
C GLU A 471 18.51 43.07 -17.38
N ASN A 472 18.99 41.93 -16.87
CA ASN A 472 19.74 40.82 -17.44
C ASN A 472 19.60 39.54 -16.56
N CYS A 473 19.93 38.39 -17.16
CA CYS A 473 19.87 37.01 -16.65
C CYS A 473 20.45 36.73 -15.24
N ARG A 474 19.80 35.81 -14.51
CA ARG A 474 20.47 34.84 -13.61
C ARG A 474 19.90 33.44 -13.82
N LYS A 475 20.82 32.48 -13.93
CA LYS A 475 20.61 31.03 -14.05
C LYS A 475 19.93 30.50 -12.78
N THR A 476 18.86 29.73 -12.92
CA THR A 476 18.42 28.81 -11.87
C THR A 476 17.90 27.51 -12.48
N VAL A 477 18.48 26.43 -11.98
CA VAL A 477 18.09 25.02 -12.11
C VAL A 477 16.65 24.83 -11.64
N MET A 478 15.81 24.08 -12.36
CA MET A 478 14.63 23.45 -11.77
C MET A 478 14.42 22.02 -12.25
N GLN A 479 14.41 21.15 -11.25
CA GLN A 479 13.92 19.78 -11.24
C GLN A 479 12.46 19.74 -11.74
N SER A 480 12.15 18.83 -12.67
CA SER A 480 10.75 18.47 -12.97
C SER A 480 10.37 17.21 -12.22
N LYS A 481 9.59 17.37 -11.14
CA LYS A 481 8.75 16.31 -10.58
C LYS A 481 7.64 15.99 -11.58
N GLY A 482 7.66 14.81 -12.17
CA GLY A 482 6.55 14.25 -12.93
C GLY A 482 5.90 13.13 -12.12
N ALA A 483 4.78 13.42 -11.46
CA ALA A 483 3.93 12.41 -10.84
C ALA A 483 3.32 11.55 -11.95
N SER A 484 3.69 10.27 -12.00
CA SER A 484 3.09 9.28 -12.88
C SER A 484 1.69 8.92 -12.38
N SER A 485 0.66 9.42 -13.06
CA SER A 485 -0.73 9.01 -12.87
C SER A 485 -0.92 7.59 -13.39
N LEU A 486 -1.16 6.63 -12.49
CA LEU A 486 -1.56 5.27 -12.84
C LEU A 486 -3.09 5.20 -12.93
N LEU A 487 -3.58 4.69 -14.06
CA LEU A 487 -5.00 4.62 -14.42
C LEU A 487 -5.74 3.56 -13.60
N ALA A 488 -6.88 3.96 -13.02
CA ALA A 488 -7.85 3.07 -12.39
C ALA A 488 -8.50 2.12 -13.42
N TRP A 489 -8.57 0.83 -13.09
CA TRP A 489 -9.26 -0.19 -13.88
C TRP A 489 -10.63 -0.54 -13.29
N GLY A 490 -11.69 -0.32 -14.07
CA GLY A 490 -13.03 -0.81 -13.77
C GLY A 490 -13.97 -0.70 -14.97
N LYS A 491 -14.38 -1.84 -15.54
CA LYS A 491 -15.52 -1.90 -16.47
C LYS A 491 -16.76 -2.38 -15.71
N ARG A 492 -17.74 -1.50 -15.52
CA ARG A 492 -19.12 -1.89 -15.16
C ARG A 492 -19.80 -2.46 -16.41
N SER A 493 -20.27 -3.70 -16.34
CA SER A 493 -21.23 -4.25 -17.30
C SER A 493 -22.62 -4.22 -16.67
N LYS A 494 -23.55 -3.46 -17.28
CA LYS A 494 -24.99 -3.55 -17.00
C LYS A 494 -25.50 -4.89 -17.53
N ARG A 495 -26.23 -5.67 -16.73
CA ARG A 495 -27.16 -6.68 -17.24
C ARG A 495 -28.45 -6.67 -16.44
N SER A 496 -29.54 -6.71 -17.19
CA SER A 496 -30.93 -6.54 -16.81
C SER A 496 -31.52 -7.73 -16.06
N LYS A 497 -32.54 -7.44 -15.23
CA LYS A 497 -33.41 -8.41 -14.54
C LYS A 497 -34.22 -9.26 -15.53
N SER A 498 -34.39 -10.54 -15.22
CA SER A 498 -35.66 -11.28 -15.38
C SER A 498 -35.77 -12.37 -14.30
N SER A 499 -37.01 -12.75 -14.01
CA SER A 499 -37.52 -13.32 -12.77
C SER A 499 -37.61 -14.85 -12.71
N SER A 500 -37.64 -15.36 -11.46
CA SER A 500 -38.38 -16.49 -10.90
C SER A 500 -38.24 -17.92 -11.47
N SER A 501 -37.78 -18.85 -10.62
CA SER A 501 -38.54 -20.06 -10.25
C SER A 501 -37.81 -20.84 -9.15
N SER A 502 -38.58 -21.22 -8.13
CA SER A 502 -38.32 -22.17 -7.04
C SER A 502 -37.78 -23.51 -7.54
N TYR A 503 -37.03 -24.25 -6.72
CA TYR A 503 -37.39 -25.59 -6.21
C TYR A 503 -36.27 -26.17 -5.31
N SER A 504 -36.76 -26.69 -4.20
CA SER A 504 -36.23 -27.53 -3.12
C SER A 504 -35.16 -28.60 -3.45
N LEU A 505 -34.33 -28.85 -2.42
CA LEU A 505 -33.52 -30.05 -2.18
C LEU A 505 -34.32 -31.36 -2.32
N PRO A 506 -33.63 -32.51 -2.44
CA PRO A 506 -33.52 -33.33 -1.23
C PRO A 506 -32.15 -33.98 -0.98
N PHE A 507 -31.91 -34.18 0.32
CA PHE A 507 -30.99 -35.12 0.94
C PHE A 507 -31.34 -36.58 0.59
N SER A 508 -30.33 -37.44 0.47
CA SER A 508 -30.38 -38.81 1.00
C SER A 508 -28.96 -39.36 1.22
N ALA A 509 -28.81 -39.95 2.39
CA ALA A 509 -27.61 -40.57 2.95
C ALA A 509 -27.52 -42.06 2.61
N MET A 510 -26.33 -42.64 2.84
CA MET A 510 -25.93 -44.04 3.08
C MET A 510 -24.63 -44.33 2.31
N GLY A 511 -23.60 -44.96 2.86
CA GLY A 511 -23.43 -45.58 4.18
C GLY A 511 -21.97 -45.94 4.38
N ASP A 512 -21.67 -46.32 5.63
CA ASP A 512 -20.38 -46.80 6.12
C ASP A 512 -19.83 -47.99 5.30
N ASN A 513 -18.51 -48.04 5.13
CA ASN A 513 -17.80 -49.31 5.34
C ASN A 513 -16.32 -49.12 5.70
N GLU A 514 -15.87 -50.06 6.51
CA GLU A 514 -14.68 -50.10 7.36
C GLU A 514 -13.33 -50.39 6.68
N LEU A 515 -12.26 -49.98 7.39
CA LEU A 515 -11.00 -50.67 7.75
C LEU A 515 -10.01 -51.26 6.72
N ALA A 516 -8.73 -51.07 7.11
CA ALA A 516 -7.55 -51.96 6.99
C ALA A 516 -6.47 -51.64 5.93
N CYS A 517 -5.45 -50.87 6.34
CA CYS A 517 -4.04 -51.26 6.52
C CYS A 517 -3.17 -50.04 6.80
#